data_AF-A0A6B3LUJ9-F1
#
_entry.id   AF-A0A6B3LUJ9-F1
#
_cell.length_a   1.000
_cell.length_b   1.000
_cell.length_c   1.000
_cell.angle_alpha   90.00
_cell.angle_beta   90.00
_cell.angle_gamma   90.00
#
_symmetry.space_group_name_H-M   'P 1'
#
loop_
_entity.id
_entity.type
_entity.pdbx_description
1 polymer ?
#
loop_
_entity_poly.entity_id
_entity_poly.type
_entity_poly.pdbx_seq_one_letter_code
_entity_poly.pdbx_strand_id
1 'polypeptide(L)'
;MVKLFKGIFDNASQTDTIERTPSYQEFVLVDWYDEGKAKAQNHGASETGLKTCIGKIYHNHKEILRNDEIEQEKAKQPYRVKLKEYIKKNEFFQERIDKIKSEELPKLDNKIEYLQEEIREIKRNPDQFIGDKVGKAGFIVGCIILTFLTVYLFIFYSSASFSAFFKEFTLNEIGVASSIFDPNALTIAFNDGFTELVLILTIPFVFLGLGYLIHKFQEVKGWGKYPKIAMLILVTFIFDCILAYEITEKIYNIKAENSFDSLPPYTVAMAFQSVNFWLIIFAGFIVYLIWGFVFDFVMEAYGKLDQLSVLINAKKEEIQKKEEQVHKLDEEINKLTYLIGTNNTEIEKLKTILEHSDVIKPKELEHSLMRFLDGWLEFLNFNSRDETHRQNAHNIVCDFINLNVKPLEALTQENEK
;
A
#
# COMPACT_ATOMS: atom_id res chain seq x y z
N MET A 1 -96.33 28.84 11.63
CA MET A 1 -94.95 29.00 12.11
C MET A 1 -94.52 30.42 11.80
N VAL A 2 -94.82 31.41 12.64
CA VAL A 2 -94.29 31.65 14.00
C VAL A 2 -92.82 32.07 13.95
N LYS A 3 -92.63 33.39 14.18
CA LYS A 3 -91.62 34.02 15.04
C LYS A 3 -90.30 33.25 15.24
N LEU A 4 -89.21 33.85 14.77
CA LEU A 4 -88.03 34.18 15.60
C LEU A 4 -87.28 35.33 14.90
N PHE A 5 -87.66 36.59 15.19
CA PHE A 5 -86.87 37.52 16.04
C PHE A 5 -85.48 37.79 15.45
N LYS A 6 -85.22 38.93 14.79
CA LYS A 6 -85.23 40.30 15.33
C LYS A 6 -84.49 40.35 16.66
N GLY A 7 -83.17 40.48 16.56
CA GLY A 7 -82.29 40.71 17.68
C GLY A 7 -80.88 40.93 17.19
N ILE A 8 -80.38 42.15 17.43
CA ILE A 8 -78.96 42.47 17.61
C ILE A 8 -78.19 42.74 16.30
N PHE A 9 -78.66 43.74 15.55
CA PHE A 9 -77.77 44.88 15.29
C PHE A 9 -77.49 45.47 16.68
N ASP A 10 -76.28 45.24 17.18
CA ASP A 10 -75.55 46.07 18.14
C ASP A 10 -74.40 45.24 18.69
N ASN A 11 -73.37 45.14 17.87
CA ASN A 11 -72.03 45.39 18.38
C ASN A 11 -71.29 45.99 17.21
N ALA A 12 -71.18 47.32 17.25
CA ALA A 12 -69.98 47.98 16.80
C ALA A 12 -68.83 47.18 17.42
N SER A 13 -68.22 46.28 16.63
CA SER A 13 -66.92 45.76 16.99
C SER A 13 -66.07 47.00 17.12
N GLN A 14 -65.72 47.27 18.38
CA GLN A 14 -64.75 48.26 18.79
C GLN A 14 -63.71 48.31 17.68
N THR A 15 -63.45 49.53 17.20
CA THR A 15 -62.16 49.82 16.59
C THR A 15 -61.16 49.56 17.72
N ASP A 16 -60.83 48.29 17.94
CA ASP A 16 -59.57 47.89 18.49
C ASP A 16 -58.61 48.59 17.56
N THR A 17 -58.07 49.68 18.09
CA THR A 17 -56.85 50.25 17.62
C THR A 17 -55.88 49.10 17.76
N ILE A 18 -55.78 48.28 16.71
CA ILE A 18 -54.64 47.40 16.51
C ILE A 18 -53.50 48.40 16.57
N GLU A 19 -52.83 48.48 17.72
CA GLU A 19 -51.53 49.13 17.83
C GLU A 19 -50.71 48.47 16.73
N ARG A 20 -50.57 49.19 15.62
CA ARG A 20 -49.79 48.73 14.50
C ARG A 20 -48.39 48.61 15.05
N THR A 21 -47.94 47.37 15.26
CA THR A 21 -46.56 47.14 15.70
C THR A 21 -45.67 47.84 14.68
N PRO A 22 -44.88 48.83 15.11
CA PRO A 22 -44.10 49.64 14.17
C PRO A 22 -43.18 48.71 13.38
N SER A 23 -43.06 48.94 12.07
CA SER A 23 -42.18 48.11 11.25
C SER A 23 -40.72 48.34 11.64
N TYR A 24 -39.83 47.39 11.33
CA TYR A 24 -38.41 47.60 11.61
C TYR A 24 -37.86 48.81 10.86
N GLN A 25 -38.39 49.08 9.68
CA GLN A 25 -38.02 50.26 8.90
C GLN A 25 -38.48 51.56 9.56
N GLU A 26 -39.61 51.55 10.27
CA GLU A 26 -40.05 52.68 11.10
C GLU A 26 -39.13 52.88 12.31
N PHE A 27 -38.61 51.81 12.94
CA PHE A 27 -37.63 51.89 14.03
C PHE A 27 -36.28 52.49 13.59
N VAL A 28 -35.78 52.10 12.42
CA VAL A 28 -34.52 52.62 11.86
C VAL A 28 -34.65 54.09 11.42
N LEU A 29 -35.85 54.51 11.01
CA LEU A 29 -36.16 55.90 10.62
C LEU A 29 -36.44 56.82 11.82
N VAL A 30 -36.52 56.30 13.04
CA VAL A 30 -36.59 57.14 14.25
C VAL A 30 -35.33 57.98 14.34
N ASP A 31 -35.51 59.29 14.48
CA ASP A 31 -34.39 60.17 14.83
C ASP A 31 -34.01 59.96 16.30
N TRP A 32 -33.16 58.96 16.52
CA TRP A 32 -32.70 58.60 17.87
C TRP A 32 -31.96 59.73 18.57
N TYR A 33 -31.39 60.69 17.82
CA TYR A 33 -30.75 61.86 18.40
C TYR A 33 -31.77 62.78 19.07
N ASP A 34 -32.83 63.15 18.35
CA ASP A 34 -33.90 64.00 18.88
C ASP A 34 -34.66 63.31 20.03
N GLU A 35 -34.91 62.00 19.92
CA GLU A 35 -35.49 61.21 21.01
C GLU A 35 -34.56 61.14 22.22
N GLY A 36 -33.25 61.00 22.02
CA GLY A 36 -32.24 61.06 23.08
C GLY A 36 -32.32 62.36 23.87
N LYS A 37 -32.39 63.49 23.16
CA LYS A 37 -32.51 64.83 23.74
C LYS A 37 -33.83 65.02 24.50
N ALA A 38 -34.95 64.61 23.89
CA ALA A 38 -36.28 64.74 24.50
C ALA A 38 -36.45 63.85 25.75
N LYS A 39 -35.95 62.62 25.72
CA LYS A 39 -35.98 61.71 26.88
C LYS A 39 -35.05 62.18 28.00
N ALA A 40 -33.89 62.75 27.66
CA ALA A 40 -33.01 63.37 28.64
C ALA A 40 -33.72 64.52 29.38
N GLN A 41 -34.50 65.33 28.67
CA GLN A 41 -35.34 66.38 29.26
C GLN A 41 -36.41 65.82 30.20
N ASN A 42 -37.17 64.82 29.74
CA ASN A 42 -38.26 64.24 30.50
C ASN A 42 -37.81 63.48 31.77
N HIS A 43 -36.62 62.88 31.74
CA HIS A 43 -36.05 62.14 32.87
C HIS A 43 -35.06 62.95 33.72
N GLY A 44 -34.98 64.27 33.50
CA GLY A 44 -34.08 65.17 34.23
C GLY A 44 -32.60 64.77 34.10
N ALA A 45 -32.24 64.14 32.99
CA ALA A 45 -30.93 63.56 32.70
C ALA A 45 -30.38 62.63 33.80
N SER A 46 -31.26 61.88 34.46
CA SER A 46 -30.87 60.90 35.48
C SER A 46 -30.23 59.65 34.86
N GLU A 47 -29.20 59.10 35.52
CA GLU A 47 -28.53 57.87 35.11
C GLU A 47 -29.49 56.66 35.06
N THR A 48 -30.43 56.60 36.00
CA THR A 48 -31.49 55.57 36.03
C THR A 48 -32.41 55.70 34.81
N GLY A 49 -32.80 56.92 34.43
CA GLY A 49 -33.61 57.17 33.24
C GLY A 49 -32.90 56.74 31.96
N LEU A 50 -31.60 57.01 31.84
CA LEU A 50 -30.78 56.57 30.71
C LEU A 50 -30.77 55.04 30.58
N LYS A 51 -30.53 54.32 31.68
CA LYS A 51 -30.54 52.85 31.72
C LYS A 51 -31.89 52.26 31.30
N THR A 52 -32.99 52.86 31.76
CA THR A 52 -34.34 52.43 31.35
C THR A 52 -34.59 52.68 29.86
N CYS A 53 -34.14 53.81 29.33
CA CYS A 53 -34.33 54.14 27.92
C CYS A 53 -33.54 53.20 27.00
N ILE A 54 -32.25 52.98 27.26
CA ILE A 54 -31.43 52.06 26.44
C ILE A 54 -31.91 50.61 26.54
N GLY A 55 -32.37 50.17 27.72
CA GLY A 55 -32.98 48.86 27.88
C GLY A 55 -34.28 48.71 27.08
N LYS A 56 -35.08 49.78 27.00
CA LYS A 56 -36.29 49.82 26.18
C LYS A 56 -35.96 49.82 24.69
N ILE A 57 -34.95 50.57 24.24
CA ILE A 57 -34.49 50.56 22.83
C ILE A 57 -34.04 49.15 22.44
N TYR A 58 -33.24 48.51 23.29
CA TYR A 58 -32.79 47.14 23.09
C TYR A 58 -33.95 46.13 22.99
N HIS A 59 -34.89 46.18 23.95
CA HIS A 59 -36.03 45.27 23.96
C HIS A 59 -36.97 45.52 22.77
N ASN A 60 -37.25 46.79 22.45
CA ASN A 60 -38.06 47.16 21.30
C ASN A 60 -37.42 46.71 19.99
N HIS A 61 -36.10 46.90 19.82
CA HIS A 61 -35.38 46.42 18.63
C HIS A 61 -35.56 44.92 18.43
N LYS A 62 -35.43 44.14 19.51
CA LYS A 62 -35.61 42.69 19.50
C LYS A 62 -37.04 42.28 19.18
N GLU A 63 -38.02 42.91 19.83
CA GLU A 63 -39.45 42.62 19.63
C GLU A 63 -39.92 43.00 18.23
N ILE A 64 -39.49 44.15 17.71
CA ILE A 64 -39.84 44.62 16.36
C ILE A 64 -39.23 43.69 15.31
N LEU A 65 -37.95 43.31 15.43
CA LEU A 65 -37.34 42.33 14.52
C LEU A 65 -38.02 40.96 14.59
N ARG A 66 -38.44 40.51 15.78
CA ARG A 66 -39.14 39.23 15.92
C ARG A 66 -40.50 39.24 15.21
N ASN A 67 -41.19 40.38 15.24
CA ASN A 67 -42.52 40.51 14.65
C ASN A 67 -42.49 40.94 13.17
N ASP A 68 -41.35 41.44 12.66
CA ASP A 68 -41.13 41.78 11.25
C ASP A 68 -40.60 40.56 10.47
N GLU A 69 -41.53 39.73 9.97
CA GLU A 69 -41.20 38.51 9.24
C GLU A 69 -40.32 38.76 8.01
N ILE A 70 -40.44 39.92 7.35
CA ILE A 70 -39.70 40.24 6.12
C ILE A 70 -38.23 40.48 6.46
N GLU A 71 -37.95 41.31 7.46
CA GLU A 71 -36.57 41.61 7.86
C GLU A 71 -35.90 40.42 8.53
N GLN A 72 -36.66 39.63 9.27
CA GLN A 72 -36.19 38.39 9.86
C GLN A 72 -35.86 37.33 8.80
N GLU A 73 -36.67 37.22 7.74
CA GLU A 73 -36.37 36.32 6.61
C GLU A 73 -35.15 36.79 5.82
N LYS A 74 -34.96 38.12 5.63
CA LYS A 74 -33.72 38.68 5.04
C LYS A 74 -32.50 38.34 5.88
N ALA A 75 -32.59 38.49 7.21
CA ALA A 75 -31.50 38.17 8.13
C ALA A 75 -31.16 36.66 8.13
N LYS A 76 -32.15 35.78 7.87
CA LYS A 76 -31.98 34.33 7.75
C LYS A 76 -31.46 33.85 6.38
N GLN A 77 -31.58 34.64 5.31
CA GLN A 77 -31.11 34.28 3.96
C GLN A 77 -29.68 33.71 3.90
N PRO A 78 -28.64 34.34 4.48
CA PRO A 78 -27.27 33.82 4.38
C PRO A 78 -27.13 32.41 4.95
N TYR A 79 -27.83 32.11 6.05
CA TYR A 79 -27.85 30.79 6.67
C TYR A 79 -28.57 29.76 5.80
N ARG A 80 -29.66 30.14 5.10
CA ARG A 80 -30.34 29.25 4.14
C ARG A 80 -29.46 28.92 2.93
N VAL A 81 -28.68 29.88 2.45
CA VAL A 81 -27.73 29.66 1.35
C VAL A 81 -26.62 28.70 1.78
N LYS A 82 -25.98 28.95 2.94
CA LYS A 82 -24.96 28.05 3.50
C LYS A 82 -25.50 26.63 3.75
N LEU A 83 -26.73 26.51 4.27
CA LEU A 83 -27.39 25.22 4.47
C LEU A 83 -27.54 24.44 3.16
N LYS A 84 -28.05 25.09 2.11
CA LYS A 84 -28.20 24.48 0.78
C LYS A 84 -26.85 24.07 0.19
N GLU A 85 -25.80 24.87 0.42
CA GLU A 85 -24.45 24.56 -0.03
C GLU A 85 -23.90 23.29 0.63
N TYR A 86 -24.02 23.18 1.97
CA TYR A 86 -23.58 21.98 2.69
C TYR A 86 -24.36 20.73 2.27
N ILE A 87 -25.68 20.84 2.06
CA ILE A 87 -26.51 19.73 1.57
C ILE A 87 -26.01 19.26 0.20
N LYS A 88 -25.80 20.19 -0.75
CA LYS A 88 -25.28 19.85 -2.08
C LYS A 88 -23.89 19.22 -2.04
N LYS A 89 -23.00 19.70 -1.16
CA LYS A 89 -21.67 19.08 -0.96
C LYS A 89 -21.81 17.65 -0.47
N ASN A 90 -22.71 17.39 0.47
CA ASN A 90 -22.96 16.04 0.98
C ASN A 90 -23.56 15.12 -0.08
N GLU A 91 -24.51 15.59 -0.89
CA GLU A 91 -25.04 14.84 -2.03
C GLU A 91 -23.93 14.45 -3.00
N PHE A 92 -23.05 15.39 -3.37
CA PHE A 92 -21.91 15.12 -4.24
C PHE A 92 -20.92 14.11 -3.64
N PHE A 93 -20.59 14.24 -2.35
CA PHE A 93 -19.71 13.29 -1.67
C PHE A 93 -20.33 11.90 -1.59
N GLN A 94 -21.64 11.82 -1.35
CA GLN A 94 -22.36 10.55 -1.30
C GLN A 94 -22.38 9.88 -2.68
N GLU A 95 -22.66 10.62 -3.75
CA GLU A 95 -22.61 10.10 -5.12
C GLU A 95 -21.21 9.57 -5.48
N ARG A 96 -20.15 10.26 -5.05
CA ARG A 96 -18.77 9.78 -5.22
C ARG A 96 -18.52 8.48 -4.47
N ILE A 97 -18.95 8.38 -3.21
CA ILE A 97 -18.85 7.14 -2.42
C ILE A 97 -19.60 6.00 -3.11
N ASP A 98 -20.82 6.25 -3.56
CA ASP A 98 -21.66 5.23 -4.21
C ASP A 98 -21.04 4.74 -5.51
N LYS A 99 -20.44 5.64 -6.31
CA LYS A 99 -19.69 5.27 -7.50
C LYS A 99 -18.46 4.40 -7.18
N ILE A 100 -17.70 4.74 -6.14
CA ILE A 100 -16.54 3.94 -5.73
C ILE A 100 -17.00 2.53 -5.31
N LYS A 101 -18.05 2.44 -4.48
CA LYS A 101 -18.54 1.17 -3.92
C LYS A 101 -19.26 0.28 -4.93
N SER A 102 -20.04 0.85 -5.85
CA SER A 102 -20.86 0.09 -6.80
C SER A 102 -20.13 -0.26 -8.10
N GLU A 103 -19.10 0.52 -8.47
CA GLU A 103 -18.39 0.31 -9.73
C GLU A 103 -16.89 0.04 -9.55
N GLU A 104 -16.16 0.94 -8.89
CA GLU A 104 -14.69 0.91 -8.91
C GLU A 104 -14.13 -0.26 -8.09
N LEU A 105 -14.64 -0.46 -6.87
CA LEU A 105 -14.24 -1.59 -6.01
C LEU A 105 -14.60 -2.94 -6.65
N PRO A 106 -15.85 -3.21 -7.08
CA PRO A 106 -16.18 -4.48 -7.73
C PRO A 106 -15.37 -4.75 -9.00
N LYS A 107 -15.05 -3.72 -9.80
CA LYS A 107 -14.19 -3.89 -10.99
C LYS A 107 -12.78 -4.35 -10.60
N LEU A 108 -12.21 -3.79 -9.52
CA LEU A 108 -10.89 -4.19 -9.02
C LEU A 108 -10.93 -5.58 -8.39
N ASP A 109 -11.93 -5.89 -7.57
CA ASP A 109 -12.09 -7.18 -6.91
C ASP A 109 -12.28 -8.32 -7.92
N ASN A 110 -13.13 -8.13 -8.93
CA ASN A 110 -13.30 -9.09 -10.02
C ASN A 110 -11.99 -9.33 -10.78
N LYS A 111 -11.17 -8.28 -10.95
CA LYS A 111 -9.87 -8.41 -11.62
C LYS A 111 -8.86 -9.16 -10.74
N ILE A 112 -8.85 -8.90 -9.43
CA ILE A 112 -8.04 -9.63 -8.46
C ILE A 112 -8.45 -11.10 -8.46
N GLU A 113 -9.73 -11.41 -8.39
CA GLU A 113 -10.25 -12.79 -8.41
C GLU A 113 -9.87 -13.50 -9.72
N TYR A 114 -9.99 -12.82 -10.86
CA TYR A 114 -9.54 -13.36 -12.14
C TYR A 114 -8.04 -13.70 -12.15
N LEU A 115 -7.19 -12.80 -11.66
CA LEU A 115 -5.74 -13.04 -11.58
C LEU A 115 -5.40 -14.16 -10.60
N GLN A 116 -6.13 -14.27 -9.49
CA GLN A 116 -5.99 -15.37 -8.54
C GLN A 116 -6.41 -16.70 -9.16
N GLU A 117 -7.47 -16.71 -9.97
CA GLU A 117 -7.90 -17.90 -10.72
C GLU A 117 -6.87 -18.30 -11.77
N GLU A 118 -6.31 -17.34 -12.53
CA GLU A 118 -5.20 -17.62 -13.44
C GLU A 118 -4.01 -18.25 -12.70
N ILE A 119 -3.64 -17.73 -11.52
CA ILE A 119 -2.58 -18.34 -10.70
C ILE A 119 -2.95 -19.77 -10.26
N ARG A 120 -4.21 -20.01 -9.87
CA ARG A 120 -4.69 -21.36 -9.52
C ARG A 120 -4.62 -22.30 -10.71
N GLU A 121 -5.03 -21.83 -11.89
CA GLU A 121 -4.99 -22.59 -13.13
C GLU A 121 -3.55 -22.93 -13.55
N ILE A 122 -2.65 -21.95 -13.50
CA ILE A 122 -1.21 -22.13 -13.75
C ILE A 122 -0.61 -23.18 -12.79
N LYS A 123 -1.01 -23.17 -11.51
CA LYS A 123 -0.54 -24.15 -10.53
C LYS A 123 -1.15 -25.54 -10.72
N ARG A 124 -2.41 -25.62 -11.14
CA ARG A 124 -3.14 -26.88 -11.34
C ARG A 124 -2.69 -27.57 -12.62
N ASN A 125 -2.47 -26.80 -13.68
CA ASN A 125 -2.13 -27.27 -15.02
C ASN A 125 -0.86 -26.57 -15.55
N PRO A 126 0.30 -26.74 -14.90
CA PRO A 126 1.55 -26.11 -15.37
C PRO A 126 1.93 -26.54 -16.80
N ASP A 127 1.53 -27.76 -17.18
CA ASP A 127 1.78 -28.35 -18.50
C ASP A 127 1.14 -27.57 -19.65
N GLN A 128 0.02 -26.87 -19.42
CA GLN A 128 -0.64 -26.05 -20.45
C GLN A 128 0.16 -24.79 -20.79
N PHE A 129 0.98 -24.30 -19.85
CA PHE A 129 1.76 -23.08 -20.00
C PHE A 129 3.20 -23.35 -20.43
N ILE A 130 3.72 -24.57 -20.22
CA ILE A 130 5.14 -24.91 -20.41
C ILE A 130 5.33 -26.11 -21.36
N GLY A 131 4.24 -26.75 -21.78
CA GLY A 131 4.22 -27.72 -22.89
C GLY A 131 4.76 -29.12 -22.57
N ASP A 132 5.30 -29.35 -21.37
CA ASP A 132 5.86 -30.66 -21.00
C ASP A 132 5.80 -30.97 -19.51
N LYS A 133 5.58 -32.26 -19.21
CA LYS A 133 5.57 -32.87 -17.87
C LYS A 133 6.98 -32.99 -17.26
N VAL A 134 7.79 -31.94 -17.29
CA VAL A 134 9.00 -31.94 -16.45
C VAL A 134 8.60 -31.54 -15.04
N GLY A 135 7.92 -32.50 -14.40
CA GLY A 135 7.33 -32.31 -13.09
C GLY A 135 8.38 -32.04 -12.03
N LYS A 136 8.01 -31.26 -11.02
CA LYS A 136 8.80 -31.02 -9.80
C LYS A 136 9.39 -32.32 -9.22
N ALA A 137 8.67 -33.44 -9.34
CA ALA A 137 9.14 -34.75 -8.93
C ALA A 137 10.37 -35.23 -9.72
N GLY A 138 10.36 -35.08 -11.05
CA GLY A 138 11.51 -35.41 -11.90
C GLY A 138 12.73 -34.55 -11.57
N PHE A 139 12.53 -33.26 -11.35
CA PHE A 139 13.60 -32.37 -10.89
C PHE A 139 14.21 -32.82 -9.56
N ILE A 140 13.38 -33.13 -8.55
CA ILE A 140 13.87 -33.56 -7.22
C ILE A 140 14.62 -34.90 -7.32
N VAL A 141 14.04 -35.89 -8.00
CA VAL A 141 14.68 -37.20 -8.19
C VAL A 141 15.99 -37.04 -8.98
N GLY A 142 15.98 -36.22 -10.03
CA GLY A 142 17.16 -35.90 -10.81
C GLY A 142 18.25 -35.24 -9.98
N CYS A 143 17.93 -34.26 -9.13
CA CYS A 143 18.88 -33.61 -8.23
C CYS A 143 19.50 -34.59 -7.22
N ILE A 144 18.70 -35.52 -6.67
CA ILE A 144 19.20 -36.55 -5.76
C ILE A 144 20.21 -37.44 -6.50
N ILE A 145 19.82 -37.98 -7.66
CA ILE A 145 20.69 -38.83 -8.48
C ILE A 145 21.96 -38.09 -8.88
N LEU A 146 21.83 -36.84 -9.36
CA LEU A 146 22.95 -35.99 -9.76
C LEU A 146 23.92 -35.77 -8.60
N THR A 147 23.42 -35.56 -7.38
CA THR A 147 24.26 -35.39 -6.18
C THR A 147 25.08 -36.65 -5.91
N PHE A 148 24.43 -37.82 -5.90
CA PHE A 148 25.14 -39.09 -5.69
C PHE A 148 26.16 -39.39 -6.80
N LEU A 149 25.80 -39.14 -8.06
CA LEU A 149 26.72 -39.31 -9.19
C LEU A 149 27.90 -38.32 -9.12
N THR A 150 27.67 -37.09 -8.69
CA THR A 150 28.75 -36.10 -8.52
C THR A 150 29.74 -36.54 -7.45
N VAL A 151 29.24 -37.03 -6.31
CA VAL A 151 30.09 -37.57 -5.23
C VAL A 151 30.84 -38.82 -5.72
N TYR A 152 30.16 -39.72 -6.43
CA TYR A 152 30.78 -40.91 -7.00
C TYR A 152 31.91 -40.57 -7.97
N LEU A 153 31.65 -39.69 -8.94
CA LEU A 153 32.66 -39.27 -9.93
C LEU A 153 33.81 -38.53 -9.26
N PHE A 154 33.53 -37.76 -8.22
CA PHE A 154 34.57 -37.10 -7.43
C PHE A 154 35.52 -38.12 -6.79
N ILE A 155 34.96 -39.12 -6.08
CA ILE A 155 35.76 -40.18 -5.45
C ILE A 155 36.50 -41.01 -6.50
N PHE A 156 35.81 -41.40 -7.59
CA PHE A 156 36.39 -42.20 -8.66
C PHE A 156 37.57 -41.48 -9.33
N TYR A 157 37.39 -40.25 -9.83
CA TYR A 157 38.44 -39.56 -10.55
C TYR A 157 39.60 -39.15 -9.62
N SER A 158 39.32 -38.84 -8.36
CA SER A 158 40.35 -38.57 -7.36
C SER A 158 41.19 -39.82 -7.11
N SER A 159 40.54 -40.95 -6.84
CA SER A 159 41.20 -42.22 -6.53
C SER A 159 41.90 -42.83 -7.75
N ALA A 160 41.26 -42.87 -8.92
CA ALA A 160 41.84 -43.41 -10.13
C ALA A 160 43.06 -42.59 -10.58
N SER A 161 43.03 -41.27 -10.42
CA SER A 161 44.20 -40.42 -10.71
C SER A 161 45.35 -40.68 -9.72
N PHE A 162 45.05 -40.81 -8.43
CA PHE A 162 46.06 -41.20 -7.44
C PHE A 162 46.70 -42.55 -7.79
N SER A 163 45.87 -43.55 -8.10
CA SER A 163 46.30 -44.88 -8.51
C SER A 163 47.15 -44.88 -9.79
N ALA A 164 46.75 -44.10 -10.79
CA ALA A 164 47.46 -44.01 -12.06
C ALA A 164 48.80 -43.28 -11.91
N PHE A 165 48.84 -42.14 -11.24
CA PHE A 165 50.01 -41.26 -11.24
C PHE A 165 50.99 -41.52 -10.09
N PHE A 166 50.52 -41.86 -8.89
CA PHE A 166 51.34 -41.83 -7.67
C PHE A 166 51.42 -43.17 -6.94
N LYS A 167 50.37 -44.00 -7.02
CA LYS A 167 50.35 -45.28 -6.28
C LYS A 167 51.35 -46.29 -6.85
N GLU A 168 52.09 -46.91 -5.93
CA GLU A 168 52.81 -48.17 -6.13
C GLU A 168 51.97 -49.30 -5.53
N PHE A 169 51.49 -50.25 -6.34
CA PHE A 169 50.64 -51.32 -5.81
C PHE A 169 51.49 -52.39 -5.11
N THR A 170 50.92 -53.02 -4.09
CA THR A 170 51.52 -54.18 -3.42
C THR A 170 50.72 -55.45 -3.74
N LEU A 171 51.34 -56.63 -3.55
CA LEU A 171 50.71 -57.93 -3.85
C LEU A 171 49.35 -58.16 -3.17
N ASN A 172 49.09 -57.49 -2.04
CA ASN A 172 47.85 -57.62 -1.29
C ASN A 172 46.71 -56.75 -1.83
N GLU A 173 46.98 -55.87 -2.79
CA GLU A 173 46.03 -54.84 -3.28
C GLU A 173 45.55 -55.08 -4.72
N ILE A 174 45.86 -56.25 -5.29
CA ILE A 174 45.59 -56.66 -6.68
C ILE A 174 44.09 -56.70 -7.04
N GLY A 175 43.20 -56.56 -6.05
CA GLY A 175 41.77 -56.40 -6.29
C GLY A 175 41.47 -55.17 -7.15
N VAL A 176 40.65 -55.34 -8.20
CA VAL A 176 40.26 -54.25 -9.12
C VAL A 176 39.61 -53.10 -8.35
N ALA A 177 38.77 -53.42 -7.35
CA ALA A 177 38.13 -52.42 -6.52
C ALA A 177 39.13 -51.65 -5.63
N SER A 178 40.11 -52.32 -5.00
CA SER A 178 41.16 -51.68 -4.18
C SER A 178 42.17 -50.90 -5.02
N SER A 179 42.30 -51.25 -6.30
CA SER A 179 43.17 -50.56 -7.23
C SER A 179 42.52 -49.30 -7.83
N ILE A 180 41.20 -49.26 -7.93
CA ILE A 180 40.43 -48.13 -8.49
C ILE A 180 39.91 -47.20 -7.40
N PHE A 181 39.51 -47.75 -6.24
CA PHE A 181 38.99 -47.04 -5.08
C PHE A 181 39.93 -47.25 -3.90
N ASP A 182 40.96 -46.41 -3.81
CA ASP A 182 41.81 -46.31 -2.64
C ASP A 182 41.14 -45.40 -1.61
N PRO A 183 40.67 -45.95 -0.47
CA PRO A 183 39.96 -45.18 0.55
C PRO A 183 40.86 -44.15 1.24
N ASN A 184 42.19 -44.29 1.12
CA ASN A 184 43.17 -43.40 1.73
C ASN A 184 43.83 -42.47 0.72
N ALA A 185 43.44 -42.48 -0.56
CA ALA A 185 44.05 -41.66 -1.62
C ALA A 185 44.25 -40.19 -1.21
N LEU A 186 43.21 -39.57 -0.65
CA LEU A 186 43.27 -38.17 -0.22
C LEU A 186 44.20 -37.95 0.99
N THR A 187 44.21 -38.89 1.93
CA THR A 187 45.06 -38.83 3.13
C THR A 187 46.52 -39.02 2.78
N ILE A 188 46.83 -39.97 1.88
CA ILE A 188 48.19 -40.25 1.42
C ILE A 188 48.71 -39.08 0.60
N ALA A 189 47.94 -38.61 -0.39
CA ALA A 189 48.30 -37.43 -1.18
C ALA A 189 48.55 -36.17 -0.33
N PHE A 190 47.76 -35.98 0.74
CA PHE A 190 47.98 -34.88 1.69
C PHE A 190 49.34 -34.98 2.40
N ASN A 191 49.74 -36.20 2.76
CA ASN A 191 51.00 -36.46 3.47
C ASN A 191 52.22 -36.43 2.54
N ASP A 192 52.06 -36.87 1.30
CA ASP A 192 53.15 -37.01 0.33
C ASP A 192 53.51 -35.68 -0.36
N GLY A 193 52.54 -34.77 -0.54
CA GLY A 193 52.86 -33.40 -0.92
C GLY A 193 51.67 -32.55 -1.34
N PHE A 194 51.78 -31.24 -1.11
CA PHE A 194 50.74 -30.28 -1.48
C PHE A 194 50.38 -30.34 -2.99
N THR A 195 51.37 -30.51 -3.86
CA THR A 195 51.16 -30.58 -5.32
C THR A 195 50.32 -31.80 -5.72
N GLU A 196 50.58 -32.95 -5.09
CA GLU A 196 49.87 -34.20 -5.36
C GLU A 196 48.40 -34.08 -4.92
N LEU A 197 48.18 -33.57 -3.71
CA LEU A 197 46.84 -33.28 -3.20
C LEU A 197 46.04 -32.35 -4.13
N VAL A 198 46.65 -31.25 -4.60
CA VAL A 198 45.99 -30.30 -5.50
C VAL A 198 45.61 -30.99 -6.82
N LEU A 199 46.50 -31.80 -7.39
CA LEU A 199 46.25 -32.47 -8.66
C LEU A 199 45.09 -33.46 -8.54
N ILE A 200 45.08 -34.29 -7.49
CA ILE A 200 44.04 -35.29 -7.24
C ILE A 200 42.67 -34.65 -6.94
N LEU A 201 42.65 -33.51 -6.24
CA LEU A 201 41.42 -32.79 -5.97
C LEU A 201 40.87 -32.05 -7.19
N THR A 202 41.73 -31.61 -8.11
CA THR A 202 41.33 -30.77 -9.24
C THR A 202 40.90 -31.56 -10.48
N ILE A 203 41.46 -32.76 -10.72
CA ILE A 203 41.07 -33.61 -11.86
C ILE A 203 39.55 -33.87 -11.93
N PRO A 204 38.87 -34.25 -10.83
CA PRO A 204 37.42 -34.40 -10.86
C PRO A 204 36.66 -33.17 -11.37
N PHE A 205 37.12 -31.96 -11.04
CA PHE A 205 36.48 -30.73 -11.49
C PHE A 205 36.71 -30.46 -12.98
N VAL A 206 37.83 -30.91 -13.55
CA VAL A 206 38.03 -30.87 -15.01
C VAL A 206 36.96 -31.71 -15.69
N PHE A 207 36.70 -32.93 -15.20
CA PHE A 207 35.67 -33.82 -15.73
C PHE A 207 34.26 -33.27 -15.56
N LEU A 208 33.89 -32.82 -14.36
CA LEU A 208 32.59 -32.19 -14.11
C LEU A 208 32.41 -30.93 -14.98
N GLY A 209 33.46 -30.14 -15.15
CA GLY A 209 33.48 -28.97 -16.03
C GLY A 209 33.27 -29.33 -17.50
N LEU A 210 33.91 -30.39 -18.00
CA LEU A 210 33.67 -30.93 -19.34
C LEU A 210 32.21 -31.37 -19.51
N GLY A 211 31.64 -32.03 -18.51
CA GLY A 211 30.24 -32.44 -18.53
C GLY A 211 29.27 -31.25 -18.55
N TYR A 212 29.58 -30.18 -17.82
CA TYR A 212 28.84 -28.92 -17.89
C TYR A 212 28.92 -28.26 -19.29
N LEU A 213 30.10 -28.31 -19.93
CA LEU A 213 30.27 -27.76 -21.29
C LEU A 213 29.44 -28.51 -22.33
N ILE A 214 29.21 -29.82 -22.15
CA ILE A 214 28.33 -30.61 -23.02
C ILE A 214 26.92 -30.01 -23.01
N HIS A 215 26.35 -29.77 -21.82
CA HIS A 215 25.04 -29.13 -21.67
C HIS A 215 25.01 -27.73 -22.33
N LYS A 216 26.04 -26.90 -22.08
CA LYS A 216 26.12 -25.56 -22.69
C LYS A 216 26.20 -25.57 -24.21
N PHE A 217 26.85 -26.55 -24.82
CA PHE A 217 26.84 -26.66 -26.28
C PHE A 217 25.54 -27.26 -26.84
N GLN A 218 24.76 -27.99 -26.04
CA GLN A 218 23.45 -28.49 -26.45
C GLN A 218 22.41 -27.36 -26.59
N GLU A 219 22.50 -26.30 -25.77
CA GLU A 219 21.64 -25.10 -25.82
C GLU A 219 21.76 -24.31 -27.15
N VAL A 220 22.90 -24.41 -27.85
CA VAL A 220 23.14 -23.68 -29.11
C VAL A 220 22.27 -24.25 -30.24
N LYS A 221 21.69 -23.38 -31.06
CA LYS A 221 20.91 -23.77 -32.25
C LYS A 221 21.83 -24.03 -33.45
N GLY A 222 21.57 -25.09 -34.22
CA GLY A 222 22.29 -25.43 -35.46
C GLY A 222 23.09 -26.74 -35.39
N TRP A 223 23.50 -27.25 -36.56
CA TRP A 223 24.16 -28.57 -36.69
C TRP A 223 25.62 -28.58 -36.24
N GLY A 224 26.27 -27.42 -36.14
CA GLY A 224 27.67 -27.29 -35.70
C GLY A 224 27.92 -27.66 -34.23
N LYS A 225 26.88 -27.98 -33.46
CA LYS A 225 27.00 -28.41 -32.05
C LYS A 225 27.38 -29.88 -31.87
N TYR A 226 26.88 -30.76 -32.74
CA TYR A 226 27.15 -32.19 -32.69
C TYR A 226 28.65 -32.53 -32.79
N PRO A 227 29.45 -31.95 -33.72
CA PRO A 227 30.88 -32.25 -33.76
C PRO A 227 31.62 -31.75 -32.51
N LYS A 228 31.20 -30.63 -31.90
CA LYS A 228 31.82 -30.13 -30.66
C LYS A 228 31.54 -31.04 -29.47
N ILE A 229 30.29 -31.48 -29.32
CA ILE A 229 29.90 -32.44 -28.27
C ILE A 229 30.62 -33.77 -28.46
N ALA A 230 30.68 -34.28 -29.70
CA ALA A 230 31.41 -35.51 -30.02
C ALA A 230 32.90 -35.40 -29.69
N MET A 231 33.53 -34.25 -30.00
CA MET A 231 34.93 -33.98 -29.64
C MET A 231 35.15 -33.97 -28.13
N LEU A 232 34.26 -33.34 -27.35
CA LEU A 232 34.35 -33.34 -25.88
C LEU A 232 34.22 -34.76 -25.30
N ILE A 233 33.24 -35.53 -25.76
CA ILE A 233 33.04 -36.92 -25.33
C ILE A 233 34.27 -37.77 -25.69
N LEU A 234 34.84 -37.58 -26.89
CA LEU A 234 36.04 -38.28 -27.33
C LEU A 234 37.25 -37.97 -26.45
N VAL A 235 37.46 -36.70 -26.08
CA VAL A 235 38.55 -36.30 -25.18
C VAL A 235 38.42 -36.97 -23.82
N THR A 236 37.22 -36.97 -23.23
CA THR A 236 36.95 -37.67 -21.97
C THR A 236 37.21 -39.17 -22.09
N PHE A 237 36.74 -39.79 -23.18
CA PHE A 237 36.95 -41.22 -23.42
C PHE A 237 38.43 -41.59 -23.55
N ILE A 238 39.22 -40.76 -24.24
CA ILE A 238 40.66 -40.96 -24.38
C ILE A 238 41.35 -40.89 -23.01
N PHE A 239 40.98 -39.92 -22.18
CA PHE A 239 41.58 -39.79 -20.85
C PHE A 239 41.24 -41.00 -19.96
N ASP A 240 40.00 -41.47 -19.98
CA ASP A 240 39.61 -42.66 -19.24
C ASP A 240 40.34 -43.92 -19.74
N CYS A 241 40.59 -44.03 -21.06
CA CYS A 241 41.45 -45.08 -21.62
C CYS A 241 42.89 -44.99 -21.08
N ILE A 242 43.43 -43.78 -20.93
CA ILE A 242 44.78 -43.56 -20.38
C ILE A 242 44.83 -43.99 -18.91
N LEU A 243 43.87 -43.54 -18.09
CA LEU A 243 43.80 -43.95 -16.68
C LEU A 243 43.67 -45.48 -16.54
N ALA A 244 42.80 -46.09 -17.34
CA ALA A 244 42.60 -47.52 -17.33
C ALA A 244 43.88 -48.27 -17.72
N TYR A 245 44.55 -47.82 -18.78
CA TYR A 245 45.80 -48.41 -19.25
C TYR A 245 46.87 -48.36 -18.15
N GLU A 246 47.16 -47.19 -17.59
CA GLU A 246 48.17 -46.97 -16.55
C GLU A 246 47.93 -47.85 -15.31
N ILE A 247 46.70 -47.89 -14.81
CA ILE A 247 46.34 -48.72 -13.65
C ILE A 247 46.54 -50.22 -13.99
N THR A 248 46.07 -50.67 -15.15
CA THR A 248 46.19 -52.08 -15.54
C THR A 248 47.62 -52.52 -15.86
N GLU A 249 48.43 -51.63 -16.41
CA GLU A 249 49.86 -51.86 -16.66
C GLU A 249 50.60 -52.01 -15.33
N LYS A 250 50.40 -51.10 -14.38
CA LYS A 250 51.00 -51.20 -13.04
C LYS A 250 50.62 -52.51 -12.33
N ILE A 251 49.33 -52.90 -12.38
CA ILE A 251 48.87 -54.18 -11.84
C ILE A 251 49.54 -55.37 -12.55
N TYR A 252 49.73 -55.30 -13.87
CA TYR A 252 50.38 -56.35 -14.64
C TYR A 252 51.86 -56.47 -14.30
N ASN A 253 52.59 -55.36 -14.25
CA ASN A 253 54.02 -55.34 -13.96
C ASN A 253 54.32 -55.92 -12.58
N ILE A 254 53.49 -55.62 -11.57
CA ILE A 254 53.64 -56.20 -10.24
C ILE A 254 53.35 -57.70 -10.24
N LYS A 255 52.35 -58.16 -10.99
CA LYS A 255 52.13 -59.60 -11.17
C LYS A 255 53.32 -60.26 -11.86
N ALA A 256 53.93 -59.57 -12.82
CA ALA A 256 55.08 -60.07 -13.57
C ALA A 256 56.34 -60.16 -12.73
N GLU A 257 56.66 -59.12 -11.96
CA GLU A 257 57.81 -59.09 -11.03
C GLU A 257 57.74 -60.17 -9.95
N ASN A 258 56.52 -60.58 -9.57
CA ASN A 258 56.29 -61.59 -8.54
C ASN A 258 55.96 -62.98 -9.11
N SER A 259 55.99 -63.15 -10.43
CA SER A 259 55.83 -64.45 -11.08
C SER A 259 57.20 -65.08 -11.36
N PHE A 260 57.31 -66.39 -11.24
CA PHE A 260 58.55 -67.12 -11.55
C PHE A 260 58.82 -67.26 -13.07
N ASP A 261 57.85 -66.87 -13.90
CA ASP A 261 57.91 -66.93 -15.37
C ASP A 261 58.23 -65.56 -15.96
N SER A 262 59.07 -65.52 -17.01
CA SER A 262 59.34 -64.30 -17.78
C SER A 262 58.12 -63.92 -18.61
N LEU A 263 57.24 -63.11 -18.03
CA LEU A 263 56.06 -62.58 -18.69
C LEU A 263 56.44 -61.55 -19.77
N PRO A 264 55.72 -61.51 -20.90
CA PRO A 264 55.98 -60.54 -21.96
C PRO A 264 55.71 -59.10 -21.49
N PRO A 265 56.31 -58.08 -22.12
CA PRO A 265 56.02 -56.69 -21.79
C PRO A 265 54.54 -56.39 -22.00
N TYR A 266 53.97 -55.55 -21.14
CA TYR A 266 52.58 -55.13 -21.27
C TYR A 266 52.38 -54.38 -22.59
N THR A 267 51.34 -54.75 -23.34
CA THR A 267 51.02 -54.12 -24.61
C THR A 267 49.57 -53.64 -24.61
N VAL A 268 49.29 -52.63 -25.44
CA VAL A 268 47.93 -52.12 -25.65
C VAL A 268 46.94 -53.23 -26.00
N ALA A 269 47.35 -54.22 -26.80
CA ALA A 269 46.51 -55.36 -27.15
C ALA A 269 46.10 -56.19 -25.92
N MET A 270 47.00 -56.35 -24.94
CA MET A 270 46.72 -57.04 -23.68
C MET A 270 45.78 -56.22 -22.78
N ALA A 271 45.86 -54.89 -22.82
CA ALA A 271 44.92 -54.01 -22.13
C ALA A 271 43.50 -54.18 -22.65
N PHE A 272 43.29 -54.17 -23.98
CA PHE A 272 41.97 -54.35 -24.58
C PHE A 272 41.35 -55.73 -24.33
N GLN A 273 42.16 -56.76 -24.07
CA GLN A 273 41.71 -58.09 -23.69
C GLN A 273 41.41 -58.23 -22.18
N SER A 274 41.85 -57.26 -21.37
CA SER A 274 41.67 -57.28 -19.93
C SER A 274 40.27 -56.82 -19.53
N VAL A 275 39.57 -57.65 -18.75
CA VAL A 275 38.28 -57.26 -18.14
C VAL A 275 38.45 -56.04 -17.23
N ASN A 276 39.58 -55.94 -16.52
CA ASN A 276 39.84 -54.85 -15.59
C ASN A 276 39.93 -53.50 -16.30
N PHE A 277 40.50 -53.46 -17.51
CA PHE A 277 40.59 -52.25 -18.33
C PHE A 277 39.18 -51.71 -18.64
N TRP A 278 38.28 -52.58 -19.11
CA TRP A 278 36.91 -52.19 -19.41
C TRP A 278 36.09 -51.84 -18.17
N LEU A 279 36.35 -52.48 -17.01
CA LEU A 279 35.69 -52.12 -15.75
C LEU A 279 36.05 -50.71 -15.28
N ILE A 280 37.32 -50.28 -15.45
CA ILE A 280 37.74 -48.91 -15.12
C ILE A 280 37.03 -47.90 -16.02
N ILE A 281 37.04 -48.14 -17.34
CA ILE A 281 36.35 -47.27 -18.32
C ILE A 281 34.85 -47.24 -18.05
N PHE A 282 34.24 -48.37 -17.70
CA PHE A 282 32.82 -48.41 -17.37
C PHE A 282 32.51 -47.60 -16.11
N ALA A 283 33.33 -47.73 -15.06
CA ALA A 283 33.17 -47.02 -13.81
C ALA A 283 33.37 -45.50 -13.96
N GLY A 284 34.25 -45.05 -14.87
CA GLY A 284 34.43 -43.63 -15.18
C GLY A 284 33.47 -43.14 -16.25
N PHE A 285 33.81 -43.43 -17.50
CA PHE A 285 33.24 -42.83 -18.71
C PHE A 285 31.74 -43.04 -18.84
N ILE A 286 31.23 -44.26 -18.58
CA ILE A 286 29.79 -44.52 -18.72
C ILE A 286 29.01 -43.80 -17.62
N VAL A 287 29.52 -43.81 -16.38
CA VAL A 287 28.89 -43.08 -15.27
C VAL A 287 28.94 -41.56 -15.53
N TYR A 288 30.03 -41.06 -16.11
CA TYR A 288 30.15 -39.68 -16.57
C TYR A 288 29.12 -39.31 -17.62
N LEU A 289 28.87 -40.16 -18.63
CA LEU A 289 27.80 -39.92 -19.61
C LEU A 289 26.42 -39.88 -18.94
N ILE A 290 26.14 -40.81 -18.03
CA ILE A 290 24.88 -40.82 -17.26
C ILE A 290 24.76 -39.53 -16.44
N TRP A 291 25.82 -39.09 -15.76
CA TRP A 291 25.85 -37.81 -15.04
C TRP A 291 25.52 -36.64 -15.95
N GLY A 292 26.12 -36.58 -17.14
CA GLY A 292 25.86 -35.52 -18.13
C GLY A 292 24.41 -35.46 -18.60
N PHE A 293 23.80 -36.63 -18.87
CA PHE A 293 22.38 -36.71 -19.25
C PHE A 293 21.44 -36.32 -18.09
N VAL A 294 21.72 -36.79 -16.88
CA VAL A 294 20.92 -36.43 -15.69
C VAL A 294 21.06 -34.93 -15.41
N PHE A 295 22.25 -34.37 -15.57
CA PHE A 295 22.51 -32.93 -15.43
C PHE A 295 21.69 -32.11 -16.43
N ASP A 296 21.72 -32.47 -17.72
CA ASP A 296 20.94 -31.81 -18.77
C ASP A 296 19.43 -31.84 -18.46
N PHE A 297 18.92 -33.00 -18.07
CA PHE A 297 17.52 -33.17 -17.65
C PHE A 297 17.15 -32.28 -16.44
N VAL A 298 18.00 -32.22 -15.42
CA VAL A 298 17.79 -31.37 -14.23
C VAL A 298 17.80 -29.89 -14.59
N MET A 299 18.72 -29.47 -15.46
CA MET A 299 18.83 -28.07 -15.91
C MET A 299 17.63 -27.65 -16.76
N GLU A 300 17.17 -28.51 -17.67
CA GLU A 300 15.96 -28.25 -18.45
C GLU A 300 14.72 -28.14 -17.54
N ALA A 301 14.59 -29.04 -16.58
CA ALA A 301 13.54 -29.02 -15.57
C ALA A 301 13.57 -27.72 -14.74
N TYR A 302 14.75 -27.28 -14.32
CA TYR A 302 14.93 -26.04 -13.58
C TYR A 302 14.49 -24.82 -14.40
N GLY A 303 14.90 -24.72 -15.67
CA GLY A 303 14.52 -23.61 -16.54
C GLY A 303 13.00 -23.50 -16.73
N LYS A 304 12.31 -24.65 -16.87
CA LYS A 304 10.84 -24.72 -16.93
C LYS A 304 10.20 -24.24 -15.61
N LEU A 305 10.70 -24.68 -14.46
CA LEU A 305 10.18 -24.26 -13.14
C LEU A 305 10.42 -22.76 -12.86
N ASP A 306 11.53 -22.21 -13.33
CA ASP A 306 11.85 -20.79 -13.17
C ASP A 306 10.88 -19.92 -13.99
N GLN A 307 10.61 -20.28 -15.26
CA GLN A 307 9.61 -19.59 -16.09
C GLN A 307 8.21 -19.56 -15.44
N LEU A 308 7.78 -20.69 -14.86
CA LEU A 308 6.53 -20.76 -14.11
C LEU A 308 6.52 -19.79 -12.92
N SER A 309 7.64 -19.74 -12.19
CA SER A 309 7.79 -18.90 -11.01
C SER A 309 7.76 -17.42 -11.39
N VAL A 310 8.43 -17.04 -12.48
CA VAL A 310 8.39 -15.68 -13.03
C VAL A 310 6.96 -15.29 -13.44
N LEU A 311 6.24 -16.17 -14.15
CA LEU A 311 4.85 -15.93 -14.56
C LEU A 311 3.93 -15.71 -13.35
N ILE A 312 4.03 -16.58 -12.34
CA ILE A 312 3.23 -16.48 -11.10
C ILE A 312 3.58 -15.19 -10.34
N ASN A 313 4.86 -14.85 -10.25
CA ASN A 313 5.30 -13.66 -9.51
C ASN A 313 4.86 -12.37 -10.20
N ALA A 314 4.89 -12.30 -11.54
CA ALA A 314 4.36 -11.16 -12.28
C ALA A 314 2.86 -10.95 -12.02
N LYS A 315 2.07 -12.03 -11.99
CA LYS A 315 0.64 -11.97 -11.67
C LYS A 315 0.38 -11.56 -10.22
N LYS A 316 1.19 -12.03 -9.27
CA LYS A 316 1.12 -11.59 -7.86
C LYS A 316 1.44 -10.11 -7.70
N GLU A 317 2.43 -9.60 -8.43
CA GLU A 317 2.76 -8.17 -8.41
C GLU A 317 1.60 -7.32 -8.97
N GLU A 318 0.92 -7.81 -10.01
CA GLU A 318 -0.30 -7.17 -10.54
C GLU A 318 -1.42 -7.15 -9.48
N ILE A 319 -1.64 -8.26 -8.77
CA ILE A 319 -2.61 -8.33 -7.65
C ILE A 319 -2.25 -7.30 -6.57
N GLN A 320 -0.98 -7.25 -6.14
CA GLN A 320 -0.55 -6.33 -5.10
C GLN A 320 -0.80 -4.87 -5.48
N LYS A 321 -0.51 -4.48 -6.73
CA LYS A 321 -0.81 -3.13 -7.24
C LYS A 321 -2.31 -2.82 -7.22
N LYS A 322 -3.16 -3.82 -7.46
CA LYS A 322 -4.62 -3.68 -7.44
C LYS A 322 -5.17 -3.59 -6.02
N GLU A 323 -4.65 -4.38 -5.09
CA GLU A 323 -4.97 -4.29 -3.65
C GLU A 323 -4.56 -2.91 -3.09
N GLU A 324 -3.44 -2.35 -3.53
CA GLU A 324 -3.02 -1.00 -3.16
C GLU A 324 -3.97 0.09 -3.71
N GLN A 325 -4.57 -0.14 -4.88
CA GLN A 325 -5.62 0.74 -5.43
C GLN A 325 -6.91 0.64 -4.62
N VAL A 326 -7.32 -0.55 -4.21
CA VAL A 326 -8.47 -0.76 -3.31
C VAL A 326 -8.27 0.00 -2.00
N HIS A 327 -7.10 -0.14 -1.37
CA HIS A 327 -6.81 0.58 -0.12
C HIS A 327 -6.91 2.11 -0.28
N LYS A 328 -6.43 2.67 -1.39
CA LYS A 328 -6.55 4.10 -1.68
C LYS A 328 -8.00 4.56 -1.84
N LEU A 329 -8.84 3.73 -2.46
CA LEU A 329 -10.27 4.01 -2.59
C LEU A 329 -11.00 3.93 -1.24
N ASP A 330 -10.62 2.98 -0.38
CA ASP A 330 -11.16 2.89 0.98
C ASP A 330 -10.76 4.11 1.83
N GLU A 331 -9.51 4.58 1.72
CA GLU A 331 -9.09 5.82 2.36
C GLU A 331 -9.89 7.04 1.85
N GLU A 332 -10.18 7.10 0.54
CA GLU A 332 -11.01 8.15 -0.06
C GLU A 332 -12.43 8.10 0.51
N ILE A 333 -13.05 6.91 0.58
CA ILE A 333 -14.37 6.71 1.18
C ILE A 333 -14.38 7.20 2.64
N ASN A 334 -13.37 6.85 3.43
CA ASN A 334 -13.28 7.25 4.83
C ASN A 334 -13.17 8.79 4.99
N LYS A 335 -12.34 9.44 4.14
CA LYS A 335 -12.21 10.90 4.12
C LYS A 335 -13.53 11.58 3.76
N LEU A 336 -14.20 11.11 2.71
CA LEU A 336 -15.50 11.66 2.28
C LEU A 336 -16.57 11.44 3.34
N THR A 337 -16.61 10.27 3.98
CA THR A 337 -17.55 9.95 5.05
C THR A 337 -17.35 10.87 6.27
N TYR A 338 -16.09 11.14 6.63
CA TYR A 338 -15.77 12.10 7.69
C TYR A 338 -16.27 13.51 7.35
N LEU A 339 -16.01 14.00 6.12
CA LEU A 339 -16.46 15.31 5.65
C LEU A 339 -17.99 15.43 5.66
N ILE A 340 -18.71 14.37 5.25
CA ILE A 340 -20.16 14.32 5.35
C ILE A 340 -20.61 14.47 6.80
N GLY A 341 -19.96 13.77 7.74
CA GLY A 341 -20.25 13.88 9.18
C GLY A 341 -20.03 15.30 9.74
N THR A 342 -18.93 15.95 9.38
CA THR A 342 -18.66 17.35 9.76
C THR A 342 -19.72 18.28 9.18
N ASN A 343 -20.01 18.18 7.89
CA ASN A 343 -21.04 18.98 7.22
C ASN A 343 -22.43 18.76 7.82
N ASN A 344 -22.78 17.53 8.18
CA ASN A 344 -24.06 17.23 8.86
C ASN A 344 -24.16 17.93 10.21
N THR A 345 -23.06 18.02 10.96
CA THR A 345 -23.02 18.77 12.22
C THR A 345 -23.29 20.27 11.99
N GLU A 346 -22.68 20.85 10.95
CA GLU A 346 -22.94 22.26 10.57
C GLU A 346 -24.36 22.48 10.03
N ILE A 347 -24.90 21.52 9.27
CA ILE A 347 -26.29 21.53 8.81
C ILE A 347 -27.25 21.60 10.00
N GLU A 348 -27.05 20.77 11.04
CA GLU A 348 -27.92 20.77 12.23
C GLU A 348 -27.82 22.08 13.03
N LYS A 349 -26.62 22.67 13.14
CA LYS A 349 -26.45 24.02 13.73
C LYS A 349 -27.22 25.07 12.95
N LEU A 350 -27.09 25.08 11.62
CA LEU A 350 -27.76 26.03 10.74
C LEU A 350 -29.29 25.87 10.79
N LYS A 351 -29.80 24.63 10.81
CA LYS A 351 -31.25 24.37 11.00
C LYS A 351 -31.73 24.91 12.34
N THR A 352 -30.99 24.68 13.42
CA THR A 352 -31.32 25.19 14.75
C THR A 352 -31.42 26.71 14.76
N ILE A 353 -30.48 27.42 14.11
CA ILE A 353 -30.51 28.88 13.96
C ILE A 353 -31.74 29.33 13.16
N LEU A 354 -32.04 28.65 12.06
CA LEU A 354 -33.17 29.00 11.19
C LEU A 354 -34.53 28.78 11.85
N GLU A 355 -34.67 27.72 12.65
CA GLU A 355 -35.94 27.30 13.24
C GLU A 355 -36.21 27.91 14.62
N HIS A 356 -35.18 28.10 15.45
CA HIS A 356 -35.36 28.39 16.88
C HIS A 356 -34.72 29.71 17.35
N SER A 357 -34.04 30.45 16.46
CA SER A 357 -33.35 31.70 16.83
C SER A 357 -33.92 32.93 16.10
N ASP A 358 -34.13 34.00 16.88
CA ASP A 358 -34.39 35.34 16.37
C ASP A 358 -33.06 36.00 15.97
N VAL A 359 -32.94 36.49 14.74
CA VAL A 359 -31.66 37.00 14.22
C VAL A 359 -31.65 38.50 14.47
N ILE A 360 -30.98 38.91 15.54
CA ILE A 360 -30.82 40.32 15.88
C ILE A 360 -29.78 40.93 14.92
N LYS A 361 -30.01 42.18 14.48
CA LYS A 361 -29.03 42.97 13.74
C LYS A 361 -28.23 43.86 14.71
N PRO A 362 -27.07 43.42 15.22
CA PRO A 362 -26.35 44.11 16.28
C PRO A 362 -25.74 45.45 15.85
N LYS A 363 -25.23 45.57 14.62
CA LYS A 363 -24.65 46.83 14.10
C LYS A 363 -25.67 47.97 14.03
N GLU A 364 -26.90 47.67 13.61
CA GLU A 364 -27.98 48.66 13.52
C GLU A 364 -28.49 49.08 14.90
N LEU A 365 -28.49 48.15 15.86
CA LEU A 365 -28.80 48.41 17.26
C LEU A 365 -27.73 49.27 17.94
N GLU A 366 -26.44 48.97 17.72
CA GLU A 366 -25.33 49.76 18.23
C GLU A 366 -25.41 51.21 17.72
N HIS A 367 -25.60 51.39 16.41
CA HIS A 367 -25.75 52.71 15.82
C HIS A 367 -26.93 53.50 16.43
N SER A 368 -28.07 52.84 16.64
CA SER A 368 -29.26 53.47 17.24
C SER A 368 -29.01 53.90 18.69
N LEU A 369 -28.32 53.07 19.48
CA LEU A 369 -27.95 53.38 20.87
C LEU A 369 -26.92 54.51 20.97
N MET A 370 -25.94 54.55 20.05
CA MET A 370 -24.95 55.63 20.01
C MET A 370 -25.58 56.97 19.61
N ARG A 371 -26.47 56.98 18.60
CA ARG A 371 -27.23 58.19 18.22
C ARG A 371 -28.11 58.70 19.37
N PHE A 372 -28.73 57.79 20.12
CA PHE A 372 -29.50 58.14 21.31
C PHE A 372 -28.62 58.76 22.41
N LEU A 373 -27.42 58.22 22.63
CA LEU A 373 -26.46 58.78 23.56
C LEU A 373 -26.03 60.19 23.15
N ASP A 374 -25.74 60.43 21.86
CA ASP A 374 -25.31 61.74 21.36
C ASP A 374 -26.33 62.84 21.68
N GLY A 375 -27.62 62.57 21.46
CA GLY A 375 -28.71 63.51 21.80
C GLY A 375 -28.87 63.71 23.32
N TRP A 376 -28.68 62.65 24.10
CA TRP A 376 -28.69 62.72 25.56
C TRP A 376 -27.55 63.59 26.11
N LEU A 377 -26.35 63.46 25.54
CA LEU A 377 -25.18 64.25 25.90
C LEU A 377 -25.33 65.73 25.48
N GLU A 378 -25.96 66.02 24.34
CA GLU A 378 -26.25 67.39 23.92
C GLU A 378 -27.15 68.12 24.94
N PHE A 379 -28.18 67.44 25.46
CA PHE A 379 -29.03 68.00 26.52
C PHE A 379 -28.27 68.25 27.83
N LEU A 380 -27.35 67.35 28.19
CA LEU A 380 -26.48 67.52 29.36
C LEU A 380 -25.52 68.72 29.20
N ASN A 381 -24.99 68.92 27.99
CA ASN A 381 -24.14 70.06 27.65
C ASN A 381 -24.88 71.39 27.81
N PHE A 382 -26.12 71.46 27.31
CA PHE A 382 -26.93 72.68 27.38
C PHE A 382 -27.30 73.08 28.82
N ASN A 383 -27.47 72.11 29.72
CA ASN A 383 -27.84 72.35 31.12
C ASN A 383 -26.65 72.52 32.08
N SER A 384 -25.42 72.71 31.57
CA SER A 384 -24.22 73.03 32.36
C SER A 384 -23.94 72.02 33.50
N ARG A 385 -24.22 70.73 33.29
CA ARG A 385 -23.85 69.69 34.27
C ARG A 385 -22.37 69.36 34.19
N ASP A 386 -21.79 69.02 35.35
CA ASP A 386 -20.38 68.69 35.54
C ASP A 386 -19.90 67.57 34.60
N GLU A 387 -18.63 67.65 34.15
CA GLU A 387 -17.98 66.70 33.22
C GLU A 387 -18.19 65.25 33.65
N THR A 388 -18.16 65.02 34.96
CA THR A 388 -18.38 63.73 35.61
C THR A 388 -19.69 63.04 35.19
N HIS A 389 -20.78 63.80 35.03
CA HIS A 389 -22.08 63.25 34.65
C HIS A 389 -22.13 62.84 33.17
N ARG A 390 -21.37 63.54 32.31
CA ARG A 390 -21.27 63.22 30.88
C ARG A 390 -20.47 61.95 30.67
N GLN A 391 -19.34 61.83 31.38
CA GLN A 391 -18.51 60.63 31.32
C GLN A 391 -19.26 59.41 31.87
N ASN A 392 -20.05 59.58 32.94
CA ASN A 392 -20.89 58.50 33.46
C ASN A 392 -21.95 58.05 32.45
N ALA A 393 -22.66 58.99 31.80
CA ALA A 393 -23.66 58.66 30.78
C ALA A 393 -23.05 57.90 29.59
N HIS A 394 -21.88 58.34 29.13
CA HIS A 394 -21.13 57.68 28.06
C HIS A 394 -20.70 56.27 28.46
N ASN A 395 -20.14 56.10 29.67
CA ASN A 395 -19.71 54.79 30.18
C ASN A 395 -20.90 53.83 30.31
N ILE A 396 -22.06 54.29 30.81
CA ILE A 396 -23.27 53.46 30.96
C ILE A 396 -23.71 52.84 29.63
N VAL A 397 -23.72 53.62 28.55
CA VAL A 397 -24.14 53.13 27.23
C VAL A 397 -23.06 52.26 26.59
N CYS A 398 -21.78 52.63 26.71
CA CYS A 398 -20.67 51.80 26.22
C CYS A 398 -20.61 50.43 26.92
N ASP A 399 -20.78 50.40 28.24
CA ASP A 399 -20.82 49.17 29.03
C ASP A 399 -22.03 48.32 28.64
N PHE A 400 -23.19 48.95 28.41
CA PHE A 400 -24.38 48.25 27.94
C PHE A 400 -24.17 47.59 26.56
N ILE A 401 -23.55 48.32 25.62
CA ILE A 401 -23.22 47.80 24.28
C ILE A 401 -22.21 46.66 24.37
N ASN A 402 -21.17 46.80 25.18
CA ASN A 402 -20.17 45.76 25.40
C ASN A 402 -20.75 44.48 26.01
N LEU A 403 -21.71 44.61 26.93
CA LEU A 403 -22.31 43.46 27.63
C LEU A 403 -23.45 42.79 26.84
N ASN A 404 -24.21 43.54 26.04
CA ASN A 404 -25.46 43.04 25.43
C ASN A 404 -25.47 43.02 23.90
N VAL A 405 -24.62 43.83 23.24
CA VAL A 405 -24.63 43.97 21.77
C VAL A 405 -23.42 43.30 21.13
N LYS A 406 -22.21 43.53 21.65
CA LYS A 406 -20.98 42.90 21.11
C LYS A 406 -20.96 41.37 21.16
N PRO A 407 -21.51 40.69 22.18
CA PRO A 407 -21.62 39.23 22.17
C PRO A 407 -22.47 38.71 21.00
N LEU A 408 -23.47 39.49 20.54
CA LEU A 408 -24.30 39.15 19.39
C LEU A 408 -23.54 39.33 18.06
N GLU A 409 -22.58 40.27 18.00
CA GLU A 409 -21.69 40.46 16.85
C GLU A 409 -20.68 39.33 16.69
N ALA A 410 -20.09 38.85 17.79
CA ALA A 410 -19.15 37.73 17.77
C ALA A 410 -19.83 36.45 17.23
N LEU A 411 -21.08 36.22 17.64
CA LEU A 411 -21.90 35.11 17.13
C LEU A 411 -22.29 35.26 15.66
N THR A 412 -22.35 36.47 15.11
CA THR A 412 -22.61 36.68 13.67
C THR A 412 -21.33 36.61 12.84
N GLN A 413 -20.17 37.02 13.37
CA GLN A 413 -18.88 37.01 12.66
C GLN A 413 -18.17 35.64 12.64
N GLU A 414 -18.27 34.83 13.71
CA GLU A 414 -17.82 33.42 13.67
C GLU A 414 -18.61 32.60 12.64
N ASN A 415 -19.83 33.02 12.32
CA ASN A 415 -20.69 32.40 11.33
C ASN A 415 -20.52 32.97 9.91
N GLU A 416 -19.74 34.04 9.72
CA GLU A 416 -19.42 34.63 8.39
C GLU A 416 -18.06 34.19 7.84
N LYS A 417 -17.09 33.86 8.71
CA LYS A 417 -15.88 33.12 8.33
C LYS A 417 -16.19 31.67 8.01
#